data_AF-A0A5C5SGY2-F1
#
_entry.id   AF-A0A5C5SGY2-F1
#
_cell.length_a   1.000
_cell.length_b   1.000
_cell.length_c   1.000
_cell.angle_alpha   90.00
_cell.angle_beta   90.00
_cell.angle_gamma   90.00
#
_symmetry.space_group_name_H-M   'P 1'
#
loop_
_entity.id
_entity.type
_entity.pdbx_description
1 polymer ?
#
loop_
_entity_poly.entity_id
_entity_poly.type
_entity_poly.pdbx_seq_one_letter_code
_entity_poly.pdbx_strand_id
1 'polypeptide(L)'
;MVDLAAYDCKEWWIDGAGGSPLATIKRDHPPCAWSGYRADASFGTAAVADVASRGHRTQEVQEVSVRLTYARSMLACALAVLAVALAPAALARCTKNVAQGAPLIHQAGLGNLLVQNAAASAARITFVGHASFLIETPQGVRVITDYNGLNGYGRRPDIVTMNNAHGTHFTDDIEPGVTHVLRGWAEGGRDLMTHDVTLRDVQVWNVPTNARDYGGVRQNGNSIFGFRIGDLCIAHLGHLHHRLEKEHLEQLGRIDVLMVPIDGSYTMGVPLMAEVIKQIQPQVVLPMHYWGSLQVDRFLGIVADSYAAVWPDGRTIDVSKATLPAKPTVIVIGGRGGD
;
A
#
# COMPACT_ATOMS: atom_id res chain seq x y z
N MET A 1 -45.14 -8.47 10.67
CA MET A 1 -44.18 -8.41 11.79
C MET A 1 -43.19 -9.54 11.58
N VAL A 2 -41.92 -9.17 11.34
CA VAL A 2 -40.64 -9.88 11.60
C VAL A 2 -40.67 -11.40 11.42
N ASP A 3 -40.17 -11.96 10.31
CA ASP A 3 -38.77 -12.11 9.86
C ASP A 3 -37.96 -13.17 10.62
N LEU A 4 -37.17 -13.86 9.82
CA LEU A 4 -36.57 -15.18 9.91
C LEU A 4 -35.60 -15.38 11.09
N ALA A 5 -35.73 -16.54 11.73
CA ALA A 5 -34.72 -17.09 12.60
C ALA A 5 -33.78 -18.04 11.81
N ALA A 6 -32.51 -17.65 11.83
CA ALA A 6 -31.27 -18.42 11.75
C ALA A 6 -31.36 -19.96 11.59
N TYR A 7 -30.59 -20.48 10.61
CA TYR A 7 -29.86 -21.72 10.78
C TYR A 7 -28.41 -21.55 10.29
N ASP A 8 -27.50 -21.71 11.23
CA ASP A 8 -26.08 -22.01 11.10
C ASP A 8 -25.91 -23.50 10.73
N CYS A 9 -24.96 -23.82 9.85
CA CYS A 9 -24.23 -25.08 9.90
C CYS A 9 -22.95 -25.01 9.05
N LYS A 10 -21.85 -24.95 9.79
CA LYS A 10 -20.44 -25.26 9.50
C LYS A 10 -20.12 -26.45 8.58
N GLU A 11 -18.90 -26.33 8.03
CA GLU A 11 -17.85 -27.33 7.74
C GLU A 11 -18.06 -28.39 6.67
N TRP A 12 -17.25 -28.35 5.60
CA TRP A 12 -16.62 -29.53 5.00
C TRP A 12 -15.20 -29.20 4.48
N TRP A 13 -14.20 -29.88 5.05
CA TRP A 13 -12.86 -30.11 4.50
C TRP A 13 -12.93 -31.17 3.40
N ILE A 14 -12.10 -31.08 2.35
CA ILE A 14 -11.73 -32.23 1.49
C ILE A 14 -10.24 -32.14 1.13
N ASP A 15 -9.48 -33.12 1.64
CA ASP A 15 -8.15 -33.52 1.17
C ASP A 15 -8.22 -34.27 -0.16
N GLY A 16 -7.19 -34.13 -0.98
CA GLY A 16 -7.11 -34.71 -2.32
C GLY A 16 -6.61 -36.16 -2.38
N ALA A 17 -6.88 -36.82 -3.51
CA ALA A 17 -6.06 -37.89 -4.08
C ALA A 17 -6.44 -38.17 -5.55
N GLY A 18 -5.45 -38.03 -6.44
CA GLY A 18 -5.10 -38.95 -7.55
C GLY A 18 -6.11 -39.33 -8.66
N GLY A 19 -5.68 -39.15 -9.92
CA GLY A 19 -6.00 -40.09 -11.02
C GLY A 19 -6.67 -39.49 -12.26
N SER A 20 -5.93 -39.37 -13.36
CA SER A 20 -6.44 -39.39 -14.76
C SER A 20 -6.39 -40.85 -15.29
N PRO A 21 -7.00 -41.27 -16.44
CA PRO A 21 -7.43 -40.47 -17.59
C PRO A 21 -8.71 -40.92 -18.38
N LEU A 22 -9.05 -40.13 -19.42
CA LEU A 22 -9.85 -40.43 -20.64
C LEU A 22 -11.37 -40.74 -20.54
N ALA A 23 -12.22 -39.86 -21.11
CA ALA A 23 -13.22 -40.15 -22.16
C ALA A 23 -14.17 -38.96 -22.44
N THR A 24 -14.66 -38.89 -23.67
CA THR A 24 -15.27 -37.71 -24.34
C THR A 24 -16.80 -37.82 -24.46
N ILE A 25 -17.49 -36.66 -24.53
CA ILE A 25 -18.82 -36.35 -25.13
C ILE A 25 -20.10 -36.71 -24.34
N LYS A 26 -20.89 -35.70 -23.91
CA LYS A 26 -22.23 -35.34 -24.48
C LYS A 26 -22.86 -34.11 -23.81
N ARG A 27 -23.54 -33.32 -24.65
CA ARG A 27 -24.40 -32.16 -24.39
C ARG A 27 -25.60 -32.53 -23.50
N ASP A 28 -26.16 -31.56 -22.78
CA ASP A 28 -27.53 -31.06 -23.02
C ASP A 28 -27.94 -29.95 -22.01
N HIS A 29 -28.41 -28.82 -22.55
CA HIS A 29 -29.24 -27.82 -21.86
C HIS A 29 -30.69 -27.98 -22.36
N PRO A 30 -31.69 -27.61 -21.54
CA PRO A 30 -32.95 -27.09 -22.09
C PRO A 30 -33.40 -25.73 -21.50
N PRO A 31 -34.30 -25.01 -22.21
CA PRO A 31 -34.58 -23.57 -22.01
C PRO A 31 -35.95 -23.29 -21.33
N CYS A 32 -36.12 -22.05 -20.85
CA CYS A 32 -37.41 -21.53 -20.37
C CYS A 32 -38.12 -20.68 -21.43
N ALA A 33 -39.40 -20.97 -21.64
CA ALA A 33 -40.31 -20.32 -22.58
C ALA A 33 -41.18 -19.24 -21.91
N TRP A 34 -41.64 -18.27 -22.72
CA TRP A 34 -42.67 -17.26 -22.41
C TRP A 34 -43.80 -17.30 -23.47
N SER A 35 -45.04 -17.16 -23.01
CA SER A 35 -46.29 -16.92 -23.75
C SER A 35 -47.33 -16.52 -22.68
N GLY A 36 -48.20 -15.51 -22.77
CA GLY A 36 -48.66 -14.64 -23.85
C GLY A 36 -50.05 -14.07 -23.45
N TYR A 37 -50.62 -13.19 -24.30
CA TYR A 37 -52.01 -12.70 -24.37
C TYR A 37 -52.45 -11.49 -23.49
N ARG A 38 -53.27 -10.52 -23.94
CA ARG A 38 -53.95 -10.18 -25.23
C ARG A 38 -54.42 -8.70 -25.15
N ALA A 39 -54.67 -8.06 -26.29
CA ALA A 39 -55.21 -6.69 -26.44
C ALA A 39 -56.72 -6.68 -26.73
N ASP A 40 -57.38 -5.54 -26.54
CA ASP A 40 -58.63 -5.17 -27.22
C ASP A 40 -58.74 -3.64 -27.41
N ALA A 41 -59.44 -3.26 -28.49
CA ALA A 41 -59.50 -1.94 -29.12
C ALA A 41 -60.87 -1.25 -28.96
N SER A 42 -60.96 0.07 -29.18
CA SER A 42 -62.03 0.72 -29.99
C SER A 42 -61.93 2.26 -30.04
N PHE A 43 -62.53 2.80 -31.12
CA PHE A 43 -62.46 4.14 -31.72
C PHE A 43 -63.35 5.22 -31.09
N GLY A 44 -63.09 6.50 -31.41
CA GLY A 44 -64.09 7.58 -31.36
C GLY A 44 -63.54 9.01 -31.56
N THR A 45 -63.91 9.66 -32.66
CA THR A 45 -63.59 11.05 -33.07
C THR A 45 -64.62 12.08 -32.58
N ALA A 46 -64.19 13.32 -32.26
CA ALA A 46 -64.69 14.60 -32.81
C ALA A 46 -64.76 15.80 -31.81
N ALA A 47 -64.44 16.97 -32.38
CA ALA A 47 -64.97 18.33 -32.12
C ALA A 47 -64.42 19.25 -31.00
N VAL A 48 -63.69 20.25 -31.50
CA VAL A 48 -63.52 21.69 -31.18
C VAL A 48 -64.59 22.35 -30.27
N ALA A 49 -64.17 23.15 -29.26
CA ALA A 49 -64.43 24.60 -29.12
C ALA A 49 -64.15 25.16 -27.70
N ASP A 50 -63.29 26.18 -27.67
CA ASP A 50 -63.36 27.46 -26.93
C ASP A 50 -63.39 27.54 -25.38
N VAL A 51 -62.49 28.38 -24.84
CA VAL A 51 -62.75 29.49 -23.90
C VAL A 51 -61.38 29.97 -23.37
N ALA A 52 -60.86 30.98 -24.05
CA ALA A 52 -59.78 31.84 -23.55
C ALA A 52 -60.38 32.97 -22.69
N SER A 53 -60.04 33.03 -21.40
CA SER A 53 -59.98 34.29 -20.61
C SER A 53 -59.64 34.03 -19.14
N ARG A 54 -58.35 33.82 -18.83
CA ARG A 54 -57.82 33.95 -17.44
C ARG A 54 -56.29 34.07 -17.37
N GLY A 55 -55.67 34.64 -18.42
CA GLY A 55 -54.22 34.52 -18.66
C GLY A 55 -53.29 35.56 -18.01
N HIS A 56 -53.76 36.60 -17.32
CA HIS A 56 -52.88 37.73 -16.99
C HIS A 56 -52.47 37.91 -15.52
N ARG A 57 -52.90 37.06 -14.58
CA ARG A 57 -52.47 37.18 -13.16
C ARG A 57 -51.63 36.01 -12.63
N THR A 58 -51.37 34.99 -13.45
CA THR A 58 -50.61 33.78 -13.06
C THR A 58 -49.18 33.74 -13.62
N GLN A 59 -48.87 34.48 -14.68
CA GLN A 59 -47.53 34.47 -15.29
C GLN A 59 -46.44 35.11 -14.41
N GLU A 60 -46.74 36.22 -13.74
CA GLU A 60 -45.73 36.97 -12.97
C GLU A 60 -45.29 36.21 -11.71
N VAL A 61 -46.19 35.48 -11.05
CA VAL A 61 -45.87 34.66 -9.87
C VAL A 61 -45.12 33.38 -10.28
N GLN A 62 -45.44 32.79 -11.44
CA GLN A 62 -44.73 31.61 -11.95
C GLN A 62 -43.28 31.92 -12.35
N GLU A 63 -43.01 33.06 -13.01
CA GLU A 63 -41.64 33.40 -13.42
C GLU A 63 -40.70 33.63 -12.23
N VAL A 64 -41.17 34.30 -11.17
CA VAL A 64 -40.36 34.53 -9.96
C VAL A 64 -40.06 33.21 -9.23
N SER A 65 -41.05 32.31 -9.14
CA SER A 65 -40.92 30.98 -8.52
C SER A 65 -39.91 30.09 -9.25
N VAL A 66 -39.95 30.13 -10.59
CA VAL A 66 -39.06 29.36 -11.46
C VAL A 66 -37.63 29.88 -11.36
N ARG A 67 -37.42 31.21 -11.40
CA ARG A 67 -36.08 31.82 -11.27
C ARG A 67 -35.43 31.56 -9.91
N LEU A 68 -36.18 31.58 -8.81
CA LEU A 68 -35.65 31.22 -7.48
C LEU A 68 -35.26 29.73 -7.38
N THR A 69 -36.00 28.85 -8.05
CA THR A 69 -35.74 27.41 -8.06
C THR A 69 -34.47 27.10 -8.86
N TYR A 70 -34.30 27.70 -10.04
CA TYR A 70 -33.07 27.56 -10.83
C TYR A 70 -31.84 28.15 -10.14
N ALA A 71 -31.97 29.30 -9.49
CA ALA A 71 -30.87 29.92 -8.73
C ALA A 71 -30.42 29.04 -7.54
N ARG A 72 -31.37 28.41 -6.84
CA ARG A 72 -31.07 27.47 -5.74
C ARG A 72 -30.40 26.18 -6.24
N SER A 73 -30.85 25.64 -7.37
CA SER A 73 -30.24 24.44 -7.98
C SER A 73 -28.84 24.72 -8.53
N MET A 74 -28.63 25.88 -9.16
CA MET A 74 -27.30 26.31 -9.63
C MET A 74 -26.33 26.54 -8.46
N LEU A 75 -26.80 27.16 -7.37
CA LEU A 75 -26.00 27.37 -6.17
C LEU A 75 -25.68 26.03 -5.46
N ALA A 76 -26.62 25.09 -5.44
CA ALA A 76 -26.40 23.75 -4.89
C ALA A 76 -25.40 22.94 -5.74
N CYS A 77 -25.49 23.01 -7.08
CA CYS A 77 -24.49 22.42 -7.97
C CYS A 77 -23.12 23.08 -7.83
N ALA A 78 -23.05 24.41 -7.73
CA ALA A 78 -21.80 25.14 -7.54
C ALA A 78 -21.17 24.82 -6.17
N LEU A 79 -21.97 24.71 -5.10
CA LEU A 79 -21.51 24.27 -3.78
C LEU A 79 -21.09 22.80 -3.76
N ALA A 80 -21.77 21.92 -4.50
CA ALA A 80 -21.38 20.51 -4.62
C ALA A 80 -20.06 20.35 -5.40
N VAL A 81 -19.88 21.09 -6.49
CA VAL A 81 -18.61 21.12 -7.25
C VAL A 81 -17.49 21.73 -6.42
N LEU A 82 -17.76 22.80 -5.66
CA LEU A 82 -16.80 23.40 -4.75
C LEU A 82 -16.47 22.48 -3.57
N ALA A 83 -17.43 21.70 -3.06
CA ALA A 83 -17.21 20.70 -2.00
C ALA A 83 -16.41 19.48 -2.51
N VAL A 84 -16.54 19.10 -3.79
CA VAL A 84 -15.69 18.09 -4.42
C VAL A 84 -14.28 18.63 -4.70
N ALA A 85 -14.16 19.92 -5.06
CA ALA A 85 -12.87 20.58 -5.28
C ALA A 85 -12.13 20.93 -3.97
N LEU A 86 -12.87 21.08 -2.85
CA LEU A 86 -12.34 21.33 -1.51
C LEU A 86 -12.34 20.08 -0.62
N ALA A 87 -12.78 18.92 -1.14
CA ALA A 87 -12.59 17.67 -0.44
C ALA A 87 -11.08 17.51 -0.23
N PRO A 88 -10.57 17.44 1.02
CA PRO A 88 -9.18 17.11 1.22
C PRO A 88 -8.99 15.79 0.48
N ALA A 89 -8.05 15.74 -0.47
CA ALA A 89 -7.54 14.46 -0.94
C ALA A 89 -7.30 13.66 0.34
N ALA A 90 -8.00 12.55 0.51
CA ALA A 90 -7.89 11.73 1.70
C ALA A 90 -6.48 11.14 1.64
N LEU A 91 -5.51 11.93 2.12
CA LEU A 91 -4.11 11.58 2.23
C LEU A 91 -4.08 10.53 3.32
N ALA A 92 -4.21 9.27 2.91
CA ALA A 92 -3.64 8.19 3.66
C ALA A 92 -2.13 8.48 3.72
N ARG A 93 -1.71 9.25 4.72
CA ARG A 93 -0.31 9.30 5.14
C ARG A 93 0.07 7.87 5.49
N CYS A 94 1.30 7.45 5.21
CA CYS A 94 1.70 6.03 5.21
C CYS A 94 1.15 5.23 6.40
N THR A 95 1.03 5.83 7.57
CA THR A 95 0.37 5.30 8.77
C THR A 95 -1.10 5.74 8.88
N LYS A 96 -2.02 4.84 9.27
CA LYS A 96 -3.40 5.22 9.60
C LYS A 96 -3.53 6.02 10.91
N ASN A 97 -2.48 6.08 11.75
CA ASN A 97 -2.54 6.60 13.12
C ASN A 97 -1.56 7.75 13.44
N VAL A 98 -1.44 8.77 12.59
CA VAL A 98 -0.88 10.07 13.04
C VAL A 98 -1.82 11.21 12.64
N ALA A 99 -2.87 11.35 13.45
CA ALA A 99 -3.56 12.62 13.61
C ALA A 99 -2.80 13.48 14.64
N GLN A 100 -1.53 13.79 14.38
CA GLN A 100 -0.81 14.86 15.07
C GLN A 100 -0.01 15.66 14.04
N GLY A 101 -0.49 16.87 13.77
CA GLY A 101 0.09 17.77 12.78
C GLY A 101 -1.00 18.51 12.03
N ALA A 102 -1.27 19.75 12.45
CA ALA A 102 -2.25 20.65 11.84
C ALA A 102 -2.07 20.73 10.31
N PRO A 103 -3.15 20.91 9.53
CA PRO A 103 -3.03 21.10 8.09
C PRO A 103 -2.36 22.44 7.81
N LEU A 104 -1.11 22.43 7.36
CA LEU A 104 -0.52 23.55 6.66
C LEU A 104 -1.18 23.63 5.28
N ILE A 105 -2.18 24.49 5.15
CA ILE A 105 -2.80 24.84 3.87
C ILE A 105 -1.83 25.77 3.14
N HIS A 106 -0.98 25.22 2.28
CA HIS A 106 -0.30 26.03 1.27
C HIS A 106 -1.18 26.12 0.02
N GLN A 107 -1.81 27.27 -0.19
CA GLN A 107 -2.35 27.61 -1.50
C GLN A 107 -1.20 28.01 -2.42
N ALA A 108 -0.89 27.18 -3.41
CA ALA A 108 -0.02 27.55 -4.52
C ALA A 108 -0.65 27.07 -5.85
N GLY A 109 -0.30 27.70 -6.96
CA GLY A 109 -0.95 27.51 -8.26
C GLY A 109 -0.74 26.11 -8.86
N LEU A 110 -1.79 25.57 -9.48
CA LEU A 110 -1.89 24.19 -9.97
C LEU A 110 -0.82 23.76 -11.00
N GLY A 111 -0.15 24.69 -11.69
CA GLY A 111 0.79 24.34 -12.77
C GLY A 111 2.18 23.90 -12.30
N ASN A 112 2.76 24.57 -11.29
CA ASN A 112 4.12 24.27 -10.80
C ASN A 112 4.15 23.30 -9.62
N LEU A 113 3.03 23.11 -8.92
CA LEU A 113 2.95 22.19 -7.77
C LEU A 113 3.08 20.72 -8.18
N LEU A 114 2.57 20.30 -9.33
CA LEU A 114 2.56 18.89 -9.72
C LEU A 114 3.98 18.37 -10.02
N VAL A 115 4.82 19.18 -10.66
CA VAL A 115 6.22 18.83 -10.96
C VAL A 115 7.11 18.95 -9.71
N GLN A 116 6.88 19.96 -8.86
CA GLN A 116 7.62 20.10 -7.59
C GLN A 116 7.26 19.02 -6.56
N ASN A 117 6.01 18.56 -6.49
CA ASN A 117 5.60 17.50 -5.57
C ASN A 117 6.05 16.09 -5.99
N ALA A 118 6.14 15.82 -7.31
CA ALA A 118 6.63 14.53 -7.80
C ALA A 118 8.10 14.31 -7.43
N ALA A 119 8.93 15.35 -7.56
CA ALA A 119 10.32 15.33 -7.11
C ALA A 119 10.44 15.23 -5.57
N ALA A 120 9.46 15.77 -4.82
CA ALA A 120 9.45 15.70 -3.35
C ALA A 120 9.03 14.34 -2.78
N SER A 121 8.29 13.52 -3.54
CA SER A 121 7.87 12.17 -3.13
C SER A 121 8.69 11.09 -3.83
N ALA A 122 10.01 11.22 -3.74
CA ALA A 122 10.97 10.37 -4.43
C ALA A 122 12.08 9.90 -3.48
N ALA A 123 12.76 8.83 -3.84
CA ALA A 123 13.93 8.33 -3.15
C ALA A 123 14.88 7.65 -4.14
N ARG A 124 16.18 7.80 -3.90
CA ARG A 124 17.20 6.94 -4.50
C ARG A 124 17.49 5.81 -3.52
N ILE A 125 17.35 4.57 -3.98
CA ILE A 125 17.57 3.37 -3.16
C ILE A 125 18.75 2.60 -3.73
N THR A 126 19.79 2.43 -2.93
CA THR A 126 20.98 1.64 -3.26
C THR A 126 21.05 0.40 -2.37
N PHE A 127 21.19 -0.78 -2.95
CA PHE A 127 21.51 -1.99 -2.20
C PHE A 127 23.00 -1.99 -1.82
N VAL A 128 23.25 -1.92 -0.52
CA VAL A 128 24.60 -1.81 0.04
C VAL A 128 25.20 -3.20 0.27
N GLY A 129 24.42 -4.13 0.82
CA GLY A 129 24.85 -5.50 1.09
C GLY A 129 23.92 -6.18 2.09
N HIS A 130 23.80 -7.49 2.02
CA HIS A 130 23.00 -8.33 2.92
C HIS A 130 21.53 -7.90 3.04
N ALA A 131 21.21 -7.11 4.07
CA ALA A 131 19.90 -6.51 4.33
C ALA A 131 19.94 -4.96 4.37
N SER A 132 21.10 -4.36 4.11
CA SER A 132 21.32 -2.92 4.20
C SER A 132 21.05 -2.22 2.86
N PHE A 133 20.16 -1.23 2.92
CA PHE A 133 19.87 -0.32 1.83
C PHE A 133 20.21 1.10 2.26
N LEU A 134 20.81 1.87 1.36
CA LEU A 134 20.95 3.31 1.49
C LEU A 134 19.76 3.97 0.77
N ILE A 135 18.96 4.72 1.51
CA ILE A 135 17.84 5.52 1.01
C ILE A 135 18.26 6.98 1.08
N GLU A 136 18.25 7.67 -0.05
CA GLU A 136 18.60 9.10 -0.15
C GLU A 136 17.36 9.91 -0.59
N THR A 137 17.07 10.97 0.16
CA THR A 137 15.88 11.80 -0.03
C THR A 137 16.18 13.05 -0.88
N PRO A 138 15.17 13.71 -1.45
CA PRO A 138 15.34 14.95 -2.22
C PRO A 138 16.01 16.10 -1.43
N GLN A 139 15.78 16.22 -0.12
CA GLN A 139 16.47 17.19 0.74
C GLN A 139 17.82 16.66 1.30
N GLY A 140 18.34 15.59 0.71
CA GLY A 140 19.68 15.07 0.97
C GLY A 140 19.83 14.33 2.30
N VAL A 141 18.74 13.85 2.90
CA VAL A 141 18.82 12.95 4.07
C VAL A 141 19.20 11.55 3.60
N ARG A 142 20.07 10.89 4.37
CA ARG A 142 20.62 9.57 4.03
C ARG A 142 20.31 8.61 5.16
N VAL A 143 19.58 7.55 4.83
CA VAL A 143 19.16 6.51 5.78
C VAL A 143 19.79 5.18 5.39
N ILE A 144 20.42 4.49 6.35
CA ILE A 144 20.88 3.11 6.13
C ILE A 144 20.09 2.14 7.00
N THR A 145 19.49 1.14 6.36
CA THR A 145 18.76 0.05 7.04
C THR A 145 19.71 -1.04 7.51
N ASP A 146 19.33 -1.76 8.58
CA ASP A 146 20.12 -2.85 9.18
C ASP A 146 21.61 -2.53 9.25
N TYR A 147 21.93 -1.36 9.81
CA TYR A 147 23.30 -0.87 9.87
C TYR A 147 24.13 -1.70 10.83
N ASN A 148 25.19 -2.32 10.33
CA ASN A 148 26.01 -3.29 11.08
C ASN A 148 27.49 -2.86 11.19
N GLY A 149 27.81 -1.62 10.83
CA GLY A 149 29.18 -1.09 10.88
C GLY A 149 30.11 -1.58 9.75
N LEU A 150 29.67 -2.54 8.92
CA LEU A 150 30.39 -3.00 7.73
C LEU A 150 29.69 -2.53 6.45
N ASN A 151 28.42 -2.90 6.31
CA ASN A 151 27.57 -2.52 5.19
C ASN A 151 27.23 -1.05 5.28
N GLY A 152 27.90 -0.26 4.43
CA GLY A 152 27.65 1.17 4.33
C GLY A 152 28.54 2.03 5.20
N TYR A 153 29.58 1.44 5.80
CA TYR A 153 30.65 2.20 6.44
C TYR A 153 31.26 3.21 5.47
N GLY A 154 31.61 4.40 5.96
CA GLY A 154 32.13 5.52 5.18
C GLY A 154 31.06 6.25 4.36
N ARG A 155 29.83 5.71 4.30
CA ARG A 155 28.72 6.36 3.61
C ARG A 155 28.05 7.42 4.47
N ARG A 156 28.46 7.71 5.71
CA ARG A 156 27.97 8.88 6.49
C ARG A 156 26.44 9.08 6.44
N PRO A 157 25.64 8.12 6.93
CA PRO A 157 24.19 8.29 7.03
C PRO A 157 23.82 9.34 8.10
N ASP A 158 22.67 9.98 7.94
CA ASP A 158 22.06 10.81 8.98
C ASP A 158 21.21 9.97 9.94
N ILE A 159 20.59 8.91 9.42
CA ILE A 159 19.74 7.99 10.19
C ILE A 159 20.21 6.55 9.94
N VAL A 160 20.30 5.76 10.99
CA VAL A 160 20.50 4.31 10.89
C VAL A 160 19.35 3.59 11.58
N THR A 161 18.85 2.53 10.95
CA THR A 161 17.90 1.60 11.58
C THR A 161 18.58 0.25 11.78
N MET A 162 18.20 -0.46 12.85
CA MET A 162 18.81 -1.73 13.21
C MET A 162 17.79 -2.69 13.79
N ASN A 163 18.03 -3.99 13.62
CA ASN A 163 17.36 -5.05 14.37
C ASN A 163 18.38 -5.93 15.10
N ASN A 164 17.95 -6.65 16.13
CA ASN A 164 18.80 -7.48 16.98
C ASN A 164 18.54 -8.98 16.75
N ALA A 165 18.49 -9.39 15.48
CA ALA A 165 18.48 -10.80 15.13
C ALA A 165 19.86 -11.43 15.36
N HIS A 166 20.89 -10.87 14.72
CA HIS A 166 22.30 -11.26 14.86
C HIS A 166 23.24 -10.14 14.41
N GLY A 167 24.54 -10.30 14.67
CA GLY A 167 25.56 -9.25 14.50
C GLY A 167 25.78 -8.73 13.07
N THR A 168 25.09 -9.27 12.07
CA THR A 168 25.10 -8.71 10.69
C THR A 168 23.97 -7.69 10.46
N HIS A 169 23.18 -7.36 11.48
CA HIS A 169 22.05 -6.41 11.38
C HIS A 169 22.15 -5.21 12.33
N PHE A 170 23.14 -5.20 13.24
CA PHE A 170 23.35 -4.11 14.18
C PHE A 170 24.82 -3.97 14.56
N THR A 171 25.17 -2.83 15.12
CA THR A 171 26.46 -2.58 15.76
C THR A 171 26.29 -1.55 16.89
N ASP A 172 27.17 -1.61 17.89
CA ASP A 172 27.33 -0.54 18.88
C ASP A 172 28.33 0.53 18.44
N ASP A 173 29.14 0.23 17.42
CA ASP A 173 30.10 1.15 16.83
C ASP A 173 29.43 1.97 15.71
N ILE A 174 28.94 3.15 16.06
CA ILE A 174 28.25 4.07 15.16
C ILE A 174 29.22 5.12 14.64
N GLU A 175 29.30 5.29 13.32
CA GLU A 175 30.11 6.33 12.71
C GLU A 175 29.74 7.74 13.23
N PRO A 176 30.73 8.64 13.42
CA PRO A 176 30.45 10.02 13.82
C PRO A 176 29.56 10.75 12.79
N GLY A 177 28.58 11.51 13.30
CA GLY A 177 27.70 12.35 12.48
C GLY A 177 26.31 11.76 12.23
N VAL A 178 26.04 10.52 12.64
CA VAL A 178 24.67 9.97 12.64
C VAL A 178 23.81 10.75 13.62
N THR A 179 22.71 11.33 13.13
CA THR A 179 21.76 12.14 13.92
C THR A 179 20.79 11.25 14.70
N HIS A 180 20.28 10.19 14.05
CA HIS A 180 19.33 9.27 14.68
C HIS A 180 19.80 7.81 14.56
N VAL A 181 19.98 7.17 15.71
CA VAL A 181 20.27 5.74 15.83
C VAL A 181 19.01 5.04 16.31
N LEU A 182 18.30 4.37 15.40
CA LEU A 182 17.00 3.76 15.67
C LEU A 182 17.15 2.26 15.86
N ARG A 183 17.36 1.84 17.11
CA ARG A 183 17.40 0.42 17.48
C ARG A 183 15.99 -0.12 17.55
N GLY A 184 15.70 -1.17 16.79
CA GLY A 184 14.40 -1.83 16.74
C GLY A 184 14.05 -2.72 17.93
N TRP A 185 14.83 -2.67 19.01
CA TRP A 185 14.67 -3.48 20.21
C TRP A 185 14.97 -2.64 21.46
N ALA A 186 14.37 -3.00 22.59
CA ALA A 186 14.73 -2.46 23.89
C ALA A 186 15.91 -3.23 24.50
N GLU A 187 16.77 -2.56 25.25
CA GLU A 187 17.80 -3.24 26.03
C GLU A 187 17.17 -4.29 26.96
N GLY A 188 17.73 -5.51 26.97
CA GLY A 188 17.17 -6.64 27.70
C GLY A 188 15.97 -7.35 27.05
N GLY A 189 15.46 -6.87 25.90
CA GLY A 189 14.60 -7.64 24.99
C GLY A 189 13.18 -7.95 25.47
N ARG A 190 12.65 -7.19 26.45
CA ARG A 190 11.28 -7.41 26.98
C ARG A 190 10.31 -6.29 26.62
N ASP A 191 10.80 -5.06 26.56
CA ASP A 191 9.94 -3.90 26.28
C ASP A 191 9.82 -3.66 24.77
N LEU A 192 8.71 -3.02 24.39
CA LEU A 192 8.53 -2.50 23.04
C LEU A 192 9.41 -1.25 22.87
N MET A 193 10.19 -1.21 21.81
CA MET A 193 10.93 -0.02 21.40
C MET A 193 10.19 0.63 20.24
N THR A 194 9.72 1.85 20.43
CA THR A 194 8.99 2.60 19.40
C THR A 194 9.75 3.86 19.00
N HIS A 195 9.74 4.14 17.71
CA HIS A 195 10.36 5.29 17.05
C HIS A 195 9.32 5.94 16.17
N ASP A 196 9.28 7.26 16.21
CA ASP A 196 8.63 8.13 15.22
C ASP A 196 9.45 9.42 15.18
N VAL A 197 10.36 9.51 14.21
CA VAL A 197 11.27 10.65 14.07
C VAL A 197 11.10 11.26 12.69
N THR A 198 11.24 12.58 12.59
CA THR A 198 11.26 13.29 11.31
C THR A 198 12.55 14.08 11.20
N LEU A 199 13.27 13.88 10.10
CA LEU A 199 14.44 14.67 9.73
C LEU A 199 14.23 15.21 8.32
N ARG A 200 14.11 16.54 8.20
CA ARG A 200 13.81 17.23 6.94
C ARG A 200 12.56 16.67 6.25
N ASP A 201 12.73 15.96 5.14
CA ASP A 201 11.67 15.43 4.28
C ASP A 201 11.35 13.94 4.49
N VAL A 202 11.99 13.28 5.46
CA VAL A 202 11.71 11.88 5.81
C VAL A 202 11.21 11.73 7.24
N GLN A 203 10.08 11.04 7.39
CA GLN A 203 9.64 10.46 8.66
C GLN A 203 10.02 8.98 8.69
N VAL A 204 10.56 8.52 9.82
CA VAL A 204 10.90 7.12 10.08
C VAL A 204 10.15 6.64 11.31
N TRP A 205 9.40 5.56 11.17
CA TRP A 205 8.70 4.89 12.27
C TRP A 205 9.00 3.40 12.28
N ASN A 206 8.66 2.71 13.37
CA ASN A 206 8.78 1.26 13.42
C ASN A 206 7.54 0.54 13.96
N VAL A 207 7.42 -0.73 13.58
CA VAL A 207 6.48 -1.69 14.13
C VAL A 207 7.31 -2.84 14.73
N PRO A 208 7.37 -2.96 16.07
CA PRO A 208 8.10 -4.04 16.74
C PRO A 208 7.55 -5.40 16.32
N THR A 209 8.44 -6.34 16.06
CA THR A 209 8.12 -7.72 15.69
C THR A 209 9.10 -8.70 16.31
N ASN A 210 8.79 -9.99 16.30
CA ASN A 210 9.66 -10.99 16.88
C ASN A 210 10.71 -11.46 15.87
N ALA A 211 11.93 -11.69 16.36
CA ALA A 211 12.94 -12.46 15.65
C ALA A 211 13.05 -13.87 16.22
N ARG A 212 13.76 -14.76 15.53
CA ARG A 212 14.20 -16.04 16.06
C ARG A 212 15.67 -16.25 15.79
N ASP A 213 16.32 -16.97 16.69
CA ASP A 213 17.66 -17.50 16.49
C ASP A 213 17.70 -18.96 16.95
N TYR A 214 18.89 -19.57 16.95
CA TYR A 214 19.07 -20.95 17.44
C TYR A 214 18.71 -21.11 18.93
N GLY A 215 18.63 -20.03 19.71
CA GLY A 215 18.26 -20.00 21.12
C GLY A 215 16.76 -19.84 21.39
N GLY A 216 15.95 -19.59 20.34
CA GLY A 216 14.50 -19.50 20.44
C GLY A 216 13.92 -18.20 19.90
N VAL A 217 12.79 -17.77 20.46
CA VAL A 217 12.15 -16.51 20.07
C VAL A 217 12.84 -15.35 20.77
N ARG A 218 13.32 -14.36 19.99
CA ARG A 218 13.68 -13.05 20.51
C ARG A 218 12.46 -12.15 20.45
N GLN A 219 11.76 -12.05 21.57
CA GLN A 219 10.60 -11.15 21.67
C GLN A 219 11.04 -9.72 21.39
N ASN A 220 10.33 -9.03 20.50
CA ASN A 220 10.65 -7.66 20.09
C ASN A 220 12.12 -7.46 19.63
N GLY A 221 12.76 -8.53 19.15
CA GLY A 221 14.13 -8.50 18.65
C GLY A 221 14.24 -7.94 17.23
N ASN A 222 13.11 -7.83 16.52
CA ASN A 222 13.03 -7.22 15.20
C ASN A 222 12.13 -5.98 15.22
N SER A 223 12.31 -5.12 14.23
CA SER A 223 11.35 -4.06 13.93
C SER A 223 11.24 -3.91 12.42
N ILE A 224 10.01 -3.80 11.94
CA ILE A 224 9.74 -3.34 10.58
C ILE A 224 9.87 -1.83 10.63
N PHE A 225 10.77 -1.26 9.83
CA PHE A 225 10.92 0.19 9.74
C PHE A 225 10.19 0.72 8.51
N GLY A 226 9.37 1.76 8.70
CA GLY A 226 8.71 2.51 7.65
C GLY A 226 9.40 3.85 7.42
N PHE A 227 9.45 4.28 6.17
CA PHE A 227 10.04 5.55 5.72
C PHE A 227 9.02 6.28 4.84
N ARG A 228 8.68 7.51 5.20
CA ARG A 228 7.74 8.36 4.44
C ARG A 228 8.49 9.57 3.91
N ILE A 229 8.54 9.68 2.60
CA ILE A 229 9.16 10.79 1.88
C ILE A 229 8.08 11.40 0.99
N GLY A 230 7.52 12.55 1.40
CA GLY A 230 6.28 13.06 0.83
C GLY A 230 5.15 12.03 0.94
N ASP A 231 4.62 11.60 -0.21
CA ASP A 231 3.57 10.57 -0.33
C ASP A 231 4.11 9.16 -0.63
N LEU A 232 5.42 9.00 -0.82
CA LEU A 232 6.06 7.71 -1.04
C LEU A 232 6.27 7.00 0.29
N CYS A 233 5.76 5.77 0.41
CA CYS A 233 5.91 4.93 1.59
C CYS A 233 6.81 3.72 1.30
N ILE A 234 7.90 3.61 2.04
CA ILE A 234 8.86 2.50 1.94
C ILE A 234 8.84 1.73 3.26
N ALA A 235 8.97 0.41 3.24
CA ALA A 235 9.24 -0.36 4.45
C ALA A 235 10.34 -1.38 4.27
N HIS A 236 11.05 -1.64 5.36
CA HIS A 236 12.08 -2.65 5.49
C HIS A 236 11.65 -3.64 6.57
N LEU A 237 11.50 -4.92 6.19
CA LEU A 237 10.95 -5.94 7.10
C LEU A 237 11.93 -6.40 8.19
N GLY A 238 13.19 -5.98 8.14
CA GLY A 238 14.22 -6.51 9.01
C GLY A 238 14.38 -8.01 8.82
N HIS A 239 14.50 -8.69 9.94
CA HIS A 239 14.69 -10.14 10.02
C HIS A 239 13.40 -10.82 10.50
N LEU A 240 12.34 -10.76 9.68
CA LEU A 240 10.98 -11.19 10.06
C LEU A 240 10.83 -12.74 10.09
N HIS A 241 10.19 -13.28 11.14
CA HIS A 241 9.96 -14.72 11.33
C HIS A 241 8.51 -15.17 11.48
N HIS A 242 7.54 -14.25 11.39
CA HIS A 242 6.12 -14.58 11.51
C HIS A 242 5.27 -13.69 10.61
N ARG A 243 4.09 -14.18 10.23
CA ARG A 243 3.13 -13.38 9.45
C ARG A 243 2.73 -12.13 10.22
N LEU A 244 2.25 -11.12 9.52
CA LEU A 244 1.78 -9.91 10.17
C LEU A 244 0.37 -10.14 10.74
N GLU A 245 0.18 -9.69 11.97
CA GLU A 245 -1.13 -9.61 12.61
C GLU A 245 -1.81 -8.34 12.12
N LYS A 246 -3.12 -8.24 12.38
CA LYS A 246 -3.91 -7.09 11.95
C LYS A 246 -3.35 -5.79 12.51
N GLU A 247 -2.92 -5.82 13.76
CA GLU A 247 -2.35 -4.71 14.51
C GLU A 247 -1.02 -4.25 13.88
N HIS A 248 -0.19 -5.19 13.39
CA HIS A 248 1.04 -4.84 12.66
C HIS A 248 0.72 -4.12 11.35
N LEU A 249 -0.27 -4.62 10.59
CA LEU A 249 -0.70 -4.02 9.32
C LEU A 249 -1.31 -2.64 9.52
N GLU A 250 -2.07 -2.44 10.60
CA GLU A 250 -2.66 -1.14 10.93
C GLU A 250 -1.61 -0.09 11.32
N GLN A 251 -0.60 -0.49 12.09
CA GLN A 251 0.52 0.37 12.47
C GLN A 251 1.42 0.70 11.26
N LEU A 252 1.69 -0.30 10.41
CA LEU A 252 2.52 -0.13 9.22
C LEU A 252 1.84 0.76 8.17
N GLY A 253 0.54 0.54 7.97
CA GLY A 253 -0.29 1.24 6.99
C GLY A 253 0.08 0.93 5.54
N ARG A 254 -0.10 1.89 4.62
CA ARG A 254 0.18 1.69 3.19
C ARG A 254 1.69 1.69 2.95
N ILE A 255 2.17 0.67 2.25
CA ILE A 255 3.54 0.60 1.73
C ILE A 255 3.52 0.51 0.21
N ASP A 256 4.34 1.34 -0.44
CA ASP A 256 4.51 1.37 -1.89
C ASP A 256 5.71 0.52 -2.32
N VAL A 257 6.82 0.58 -1.57
CA VAL A 257 8.07 -0.16 -1.81
C VAL A 257 8.41 -0.98 -0.57
N LEU A 258 8.62 -2.29 -0.72
CA LEU A 258 8.89 -3.19 0.39
C LEU A 258 10.23 -3.93 0.21
N MET A 259 11.12 -3.85 1.19
CA MET A 259 12.37 -4.61 1.24
C MET A 259 12.15 -5.90 2.04
N VAL A 260 12.44 -7.05 1.42
CA VAL A 260 11.95 -8.36 1.87
C VAL A 260 13.08 -9.40 1.92
N PRO A 261 13.33 -10.07 3.07
CA PRO A 261 14.32 -11.14 3.11
C PRO A 261 13.80 -12.42 2.42
N ILE A 262 14.65 -13.09 1.64
CA ILE A 262 14.24 -14.24 0.79
C ILE A 262 15.13 -15.48 0.92
N ASP A 263 15.94 -15.58 1.98
CA ASP A 263 16.78 -16.77 2.24
C ASP A 263 15.94 -18.02 2.54
N GLY A 264 14.88 -17.87 3.32
CA GLY A 264 14.02 -18.96 3.77
C GLY A 264 14.68 -19.98 4.72
N SER A 265 15.78 -19.61 5.37
CA SER A 265 16.52 -20.44 6.31
C SER A 265 16.75 -19.74 7.65
N TYR A 266 17.43 -18.59 7.63
CA TYR A 266 17.66 -17.75 8.79
C TYR A 266 16.42 -16.91 9.07
N THR A 267 15.72 -16.42 8.06
CA THR A 267 14.43 -15.73 8.22
C THR A 267 13.26 -16.70 8.00
N MET A 268 12.04 -16.17 7.97
CA MET A 268 10.86 -16.94 7.58
C MET A 268 11.00 -17.60 6.20
N GLY A 269 10.47 -18.81 6.06
CA GLY A 269 10.37 -19.51 4.77
C GLY A 269 9.70 -18.69 3.66
N VAL A 270 10.27 -18.74 2.46
CA VAL A 270 9.86 -17.91 1.31
C VAL A 270 8.36 -17.99 0.97
N PRO A 271 7.66 -19.15 1.04
CA PRO A 271 6.22 -19.19 0.81
C PRO A 271 5.41 -18.35 1.81
N LEU A 272 5.77 -18.37 3.10
CA LEU A 272 5.13 -17.55 4.11
C LEU A 272 5.45 -16.07 3.92
N MET A 273 6.67 -15.76 3.46
CA MET A 273 7.05 -14.39 3.13
C MET A 273 6.25 -13.84 1.95
N ALA A 274 5.93 -14.67 0.95
CA ALA A 274 5.04 -14.30 -0.15
C ALA A 274 3.63 -13.96 0.36
N GLU A 275 3.16 -14.61 1.43
CA GLU A 275 1.90 -14.23 2.07
C GLU A 275 1.98 -12.88 2.77
N VAL A 276 3.10 -12.55 3.44
CA VAL A 276 3.34 -11.22 4.02
C VAL A 276 3.32 -10.14 2.93
N ILE A 277 3.97 -10.38 1.79
CA ILE A 277 3.87 -9.50 0.62
C ILE A 277 2.41 -9.33 0.18
N LYS A 278 1.62 -10.42 0.19
CA LYS A 278 0.19 -10.40 -0.13
C LYS A 278 -0.65 -9.62 0.90
N GLN A 279 -0.26 -9.62 2.17
CA GLN A 279 -0.91 -8.82 3.22
C GLN A 279 -0.64 -7.32 3.04
N ILE A 280 0.58 -6.95 2.64
CA ILE A 280 1.01 -5.54 2.50
C ILE A 280 0.61 -4.96 1.14
N GLN A 281 0.60 -5.78 0.09
CA GLN A 281 0.30 -5.41 -1.30
C GLN A 281 1.14 -4.23 -1.86
N PRO A 282 2.49 -4.25 -1.74
CA PRO A 282 3.33 -3.19 -2.28
C PRO A 282 3.34 -3.18 -3.81
N GLN A 283 3.60 -2.01 -4.41
CA GLN A 283 3.79 -1.90 -5.87
C GLN A 283 5.20 -2.35 -6.29
N VAL A 284 6.19 -2.18 -5.41
CA VAL A 284 7.57 -2.62 -5.66
C VAL A 284 8.04 -3.51 -4.51
N VAL A 285 8.66 -4.63 -4.85
CA VAL A 285 9.36 -5.50 -3.89
C VAL A 285 10.85 -5.52 -4.21
N LEU A 286 11.67 -5.27 -3.20
CA LEU A 286 13.13 -5.32 -3.28
C LEU A 286 13.60 -6.53 -2.44
N PRO A 287 14.01 -7.65 -3.07
CA PRO A 287 14.51 -8.78 -2.31
C PRO A 287 15.86 -8.44 -1.67
N MET A 288 16.09 -8.98 -0.48
CA MET A 288 17.33 -8.91 0.29
C MET A 288 17.60 -10.23 1.00
N HIS A 289 18.70 -10.31 1.75
CA HIS A 289 19.04 -11.50 2.53
C HIS A 289 19.13 -12.76 1.64
N TYR A 290 20.01 -12.71 0.63
CA TYR A 290 20.26 -13.82 -0.29
C TYR A 290 21.71 -13.80 -0.80
N TRP A 291 22.19 -15.00 -1.14
CA TRP A 291 23.60 -15.30 -1.48
C TRP A 291 23.82 -15.69 -2.94
N GLY A 292 22.74 -15.84 -3.71
CA GLY A 292 22.83 -16.38 -5.07
C GLY A 292 21.54 -16.23 -5.85
N SER A 293 21.67 -16.23 -7.18
CA SER A 293 20.54 -16.12 -8.11
C SER A 293 19.50 -17.22 -7.93
N LEU A 294 19.90 -18.44 -7.55
CA LEU A 294 18.96 -19.54 -7.32
C LEU A 294 17.88 -19.22 -6.27
N GLN A 295 18.25 -18.47 -5.21
CA GLN A 295 17.29 -18.06 -4.18
C GLN A 295 16.32 -17.02 -4.72
N VAL A 296 16.81 -16.09 -5.54
CA VAL A 296 15.99 -15.11 -6.25
C VAL A 296 15.04 -15.81 -7.21
N ASP A 297 15.53 -16.75 -8.03
CA ASP A 297 14.72 -17.50 -9.00
C ASP A 297 13.60 -18.28 -8.31
N ARG A 298 13.90 -18.94 -7.19
CA ARG A 298 12.89 -19.61 -6.35
C ARG A 298 11.83 -18.62 -5.85
N PHE A 299 12.25 -17.48 -5.33
CA PHE A 299 11.33 -16.44 -4.86
C PHE A 299 10.45 -15.91 -6.00
N LEU A 300 11.05 -15.57 -7.14
CA LEU A 300 10.34 -15.08 -8.32
C LEU A 300 9.32 -16.10 -8.84
N GLY A 301 9.65 -17.39 -8.83
CA GLY A 301 8.72 -18.46 -9.20
C GLY A 301 7.47 -18.50 -8.31
N ILE A 302 7.60 -18.22 -7.01
CA ILE A 302 6.49 -18.20 -6.05
C ILE A 302 5.56 -16.99 -6.29
N VAL A 303 6.12 -15.84 -6.65
CA VAL A 303 5.36 -14.58 -6.79
C VAL A 303 4.98 -14.23 -8.23
N ALA A 304 5.32 -15.08 -9.20
CA ALA A 304 5.21 -14.83 -10.65
C ALA A 304 3.80 -14.46 -11.11
N ASP A 305 2.76 -15.03 -10.49
CA ASP A 305 1.36 -14.74 -10.84
C ASP A 305 0.93 -13.32 -10.46
N SER A 306 1.61 -12.71 -9.49
CA SER A 306 1.24 -11.40 -8.92
C SER A 306 2.23 -10.29 -9.29
N TYR A 307 3.50 -10.62 -9.54
CA TYR A 307 4.56 -9.64 -9.76
C TYR A 307 5.31 -9.89 -11.07
N ALA A 308 5.58 -8.82 -11.82
CA ALA A 308 6.64 -8.84 -12.83
C ALA A 308 8.02 -8.88 -12.17
N ALA A 309 9.06 -9.28 -12.90
CA ALA A 309 10.44 -9.26 -12.42
C ALA A 309 11.31 -8.38 -13.31
N VAL A 310 12.14 -7.53 -12.70
CA VAL A 310 13.09 -6.65 -13.38
C VAL A 310 14.48 -6.80 -12.75
N TRP A 311 15.48 -6.88 -13.62
CA TRP A 311 16.90 -6.95 -13.27
C TRP A 311 17.61 -5.72 -13.85
N PRO A 312 17.84 -4.66 -13.06
CA PRO A 312 18.58 -3.50 -13.53
C PRO A 312 20.08 -3.80 -13.64
N ASP A 313 20.77 -3.04 -14.50
CA ASP A 313 22.22 -3.16 -14.72
C ASP A 313 23.08 -2.73 -13.51
N GLY A 314 22.46 -2.11 -12.51
CA GLY A 314 23.14 -1.58 -11.32
C GLY A 314 22.39 -1.87 -10.02
N ARG A 315 23.03 -1.50 -8.91
CA ARG A 315 22.52 -1.73 -7.55
C ARG A 315 21.69 -0.58 -7.00
N THR A 316 21.32 0.37 -7.85
CA THR A 316 20.65 1.61 -7.49
C THR A 316 19.43 1.78 -8.37
N ILE A 317 18.32 2.21 -7.76
CA ILE A 317 17.11 2.64 -8.47
C ILE A 317 16.65 3.98 -7.93
N ASP A 318 16.06 4.78 -8.81
CA ASP A 318 15.31 5.97 -8.43
C ASP A 318 13.81 5.61 -8.47
N VAL A 319 13.12 5.84 -7.36
CA VAL A 319 11.68 5.59 -7.24
C VAL A 319 10.98 6.87 -6.85
N SER A 320 9.79 7.11 -7.40
CA SER A 320 8.92 8.19 -6.95
C SER A 320 7.49 7.72 -6.94
N LYS A 321 6.65 8.35 -6.13
CA LYS A 321 5.22 8.01 -6.05
C LYS A 321 4.54 8.09 -7.42
N ALA A 322 4.95 9.05 -8.25
CA ALA A 322 4.39 9.27 -9.59
C ALA A 322 4.88 8.25 -10.64
N THR A 323 6.02 7.61 -10.40
CA THR A 323 6.67 6.70 -11.37
C THR A 323 6.67 5.24 -10.91
N LEU A 324 5.88 4.90 -9.89
CA LEU A 324 5.70 3.50 -9.50
C LEU A 324 5.17 2.67 -10.69
N PRO A 325 5.64 1.43 -10.87
CA PRO A 325 5.14 0.56 -11.92
C PRO A 325 3.62 0.37 -11.84
N ALA A 326 2.92 0.43 -12.98
CA ALA A 326 1.49 0.16 -13.03
C ALA A 326 1.15 -1.31 -12.71
N LYS A 327 2.05 -2.22 -13.05
CA LYS A 327 2.00 -3.64 -12.65
C LYS A 327 2.94 -3.83 -11.46
N PRO A 328 2.51 -4.46 -10.35
CA PRO A 328 3.39 -4.77 -9.23
C PRO A 328 4.65 -5.50 -9.71
N THR A 329 5.81 -5.08 -9.22
CA THR A 329 7.11 -5.53 -9.76
C THR A 329 8.12 -5.85 -8.65
N VAL A 330 8.76 -7.01 -8.75
CA VAL A 330 9.98 -7.33 -8.02
C VAL A 330 11.17 -6.75 -8.79
N ILE A 331 11.97 -5.90 -8.15
CA ILE A 331 13.18 -5.32 -8.75
C ILE A 331 14.41 -5.84 -8.01
N VAL A 332 15.22 -6.65 -8.69
CA VAL A 332 16.37 -7.34 -8.09
C VAL A 332 17.64 -6.48 -8.18
N ILE A 333 17.72 -5.45 -7.34
CA ILE A 333 18.85 -4.50 -7.36
C ILE A 333 20.14 -5.08 -6.73
N GLY A 334 20.06 -6.13 -5.90
CA GLY A 334 21.25 -6.78 -5.34
C GLY A 334 22.00 -7.67 -6.34
N GLY A 335 21.56 -7.76 -7.60
CA GLY A 335 22.15 -8.65 -8.61
C GLY A 335 22.16 -10.11 -8.13
N ARG A 336 23.29 -10.79 -8.25
CA ARG A 336 23.46 -12.18 -7.78
C ARG A 336 23.52 -12.34 -6.26
N GLY A 337 23.46 -11.24 -5.51
CA GLY A 337 23.59 -11.22 -4.05
C GLY A 337 24.69 -10.27 -3.61
N GLY A 338 24.95 -10.26 -2.31
CA GLY A 338 26.08 -9.54 -1.74
C GLY A 338 26.14 -9.81 -0.27
N ASP A 339 26.98 -10.76 0.10
CA ASP A 339 27.71 -10.72 1.36
C ASP A 339 28.95 -9.86 1.15
#